data_AF-F1TBP7-F1
#
_entry.id   AF-F1TBP7-F1
#
_cell.length_a   1.000
_cell.length_b   1.000
_cell.length_c   1.000
_cell.angle_alpha   90.00
_cell.angle_beta   90.00
_cell.angle_gamma   90.00
#
_symmetry.space_group_name_H-M   'P 1'
#
loop_
_entity.id
_entity.type
_entity.pdbx_description
1 polymer ?
#
loop_
_entity_poly.entity_id
_entity_poly.type
_entity_poly.pdbx_seq_one_letter_code
_entity_poly.pdbx_strand_id
1 'polypeptide(L)'
;MWISVMTILISITAIIISAVTALYTIRKDHERSRREKALELVMQWSTNLSNNRKSSLARKYVEKFDEKQARSLINQEEIVFNENETELCRKIRKLLSVNPEVSKEYERKLTVEESSELRWIIICYLNMLESVLSASHHGVADIKIIKEQFQYLYNPANGDYVLEKIRKACPGCYPATDNFYENIKNKSSSERGKVA
;
A
#
# COMPACT_ATOMS: atom_id res chain seq x y z
N MET A 1 -66.24 3.45 -10.40
CA MET A 1 -65.33 4.62 -10.57
C MET A 1 -64.43 4.83 -9.36
N TRP A 2 -64.95 4.98 -8.14
CA TRP A 2 -64.14 5.16 -6.91
C TRP A 2 -63.18 4.00 -6.58
N ILE A 3 -63.63 2.75 -6.76
CA ILE A 3 -62.80 1.56 -6.53
C ILE A 3 -61.56 1.58 -7.45
N SER A 4 -61.75 1.91 -8.73
CA SER A 4 -60.67 1.99 -9.72
C SER A 4 -59.64 3.08 -9.38
N VAL A 5 -60.10 4.22 -8.85
CA VAL A 5 -59.21 5.31 -8.39
C VAL A 5 -58.40 4.86 -7.16
N MET A 6 -59.03 4.18 -6.21
CA MET A 6 -58.34 3.64 -5.03
C MET A 6 -57.31 2.57 -5.38
N THR A 7 -57.61 1.67 -6.33
CA THR A 7 -56.64 0.66 -6.78
C THR A 7 -55.42 1.31 -7.44
N ILE A 8 -55.62 2.36 -8.25
CA ILE A 8 -54.51 3.09 -8.89
C ILE A 8 -53.63 3.76 -7.84
N LEU A 9 -54.23 4.41 -6.83
CA LEU A 9 -53.48 5.04 -5.74
C LEU A 9 -52.66 4.02 -4.95
N ILE A 10 -53.23 2.84 -4.62
CA ILE A 10 -52.51 1.77 -3.92
C ILE A 10 -51.35 1.22 -4.78
N SER A 11 -51.55 1.04 -6.08
CA SER A 11 -50.47 0.59 -6.97
C SER A 11 -49.33 1.61 -7.06
N ILE A 12 -49.65 2.90 -7.15
CA ILE A 12 -48.64 3.98 -7.19
C ILE A 12 -47.85 4.00 -5.87
N THR A 13 -48.52 3.93 -4.72
CA THR A 13 -47.82 3.92 -3.43
C THR A 13 -46.95 2.68 -3.26
N ALA A 14 -47.41 1.51 -3.69
CA ALA A 14 -46.61 0.29 -3.69
C ALA A 14 -45.34 0.43 -4.56
N ILE A 15 -45.46 1.00 -5.77
CA ILE A 15 -44.32 1.24 -6.66
C ILE A 15 -43.30 2.19 -6.00
N ILE A 16 -43.76 3.28 -5.39
CA ILE A 16 -42.88 4.23 -4.71
C ILE A 16 -42.14 3.55 -3.55
N ILE A 17 -42.85 2.79 -2.71
CA ILE A 17 -42.24 2.06 -1.59
C ILE A 17 -41.20 1.06 -2.11
N SER A 18 -41.53 0.27 -3.14
CA SER A 18 -40.60 -0.67 -3.77
C SER A 18 -39.37 0.00 -4.35
N ALA A 19 -39.50 1.17 -4.97
CA ALA A 19 -38.37 1.94 -5.48
C ALA A 19 -37.46 2.44 -4.34
N VAL A 20 -38.05 2.96 -3.26
CA VAL A 20 -37.30 3.44 -2.09
C VAL A 20 -36.56 2.29 -1.39
N THR A 21 -37.22 1.15 -1.19
CA THR A 21 -36.57 -0.02 -0.58
C THR A 21 -35.46 -0.56 -1.45
N ALA A 22 -35.66 -0.64 -2.78
CA ALA A 22 -34.62 -1.06 -3.72
C ALA A 22 -33.39 -0.14 -3.68
N LEU A 23 -33.59 1.18 -3.67
CA LEU A 23 -32.47 2.13 -3.55
C LEU A 23 -31.75 2.00 -2.20
N TYR A 24 -32.49 1.76 -1.12
CA TYR A 24 -31.92 1.53 0.20
C TYR A 24 -31.11 0.23 0.26
N THR A 25 -31.63 -0.86 -0.28
CA THR A 25 -30.92 -2.15 -0.32
C THR A 25 -29.67 -2.06 -1.17
N ILE A 26 -29.75 -1.46 -2.36
CA ILE A 26 -28.58 -1.24 -3.23
C ILE A 26 -27.48 -0.48 -2.47
N ARG A 27 -27.82 0.61 -1.77
CA ARG A 27 -26.83 1.36 -0.97
C ARG A 27 -26.24 0.53 0.16
N LYS A 28 -27.07 -0.22 0.88
CA LYS A 28 -26.62 -1.07 2.00
C LYS A 28 -25.73 -2.21 1.51
N ASP A 29 -26.06 -2.81 0.37
CA ASP A 29 -25.29 -3.89 -0.25
C ASP A 29 -23.96 -3.35 -0.79
N HIS A 30 -23.94 -2.16 -1.40
CA HIS A 30 -22.69 -1.50 -1.76
C HIS A 30 -21.81 -1.23 -0.53
N GLU A 31 -22.36 -0.65 0.55
CA GLU A 31 -21.62 -0.44 1.81
C GLU A 31 -21.03 -1.75 2.34
N ARG A 32 -21.83 -2.82 2.39
CA ARG A 32 -21.40 -4.14 2.83
C ARG A 32 -20.29 -4.69 1.94
N SER A 33 -20.48 -4.64 0.63
CA SER A 33 -19.51 -5.14 -0.36
C SER A 33 -18.17 -4.41 -0.27
N ARG A 34 -18.17 -3.08 -0.07
CA ARG A 34 -16.92 -2.32 0.15
C ARG A 34 -16.17 -2.77 1.41
N ARG A 35 -16.89 -3.07 2.50
CA ARG A 35 -16.29 -3.53 3.76
C ARG A 35 -15.74 -4.94 3.63
N GLU A 36 -16.51 -5.85 3.02
CA GLU A 36 -16.05 -7.21 2.71
C GLU A 36 -14.80 -7.16 1.82
N LYS A 37 -14.78 -6.30 0.80
CA LYS A 37 -13.62 -6.14 -0.07
C LYS A 37 -12.40 -5.60 0.66
N ALA A 38 -12.57 -4.63 1.56
CA ALA A 38 -11.48 -4.13 2.39
C ALA A 38 -10.87 -5.23 3.26
N LEU A 39 -11.69 -6.05 3.92
CA LEU A 39 -11.24 -7.17 4.74
C LEU A 39 -10.53 -8.25 3.91
N GLU A 40 -11.06 -8.55 2.72
CA GLU A 40 -10.43 -9.48 1.77
C GLU A 40 -9.01 -9.00 1.38
N LEU A 41 -8.86 -7.72 1.03
CA LEU A 41 -7.57 -7.13 0.67
C LEU A 41 -6.58 -7.11 1.83
N VAL A 42 -7.04 -6.79 3.05
CA VAL A 42 -6.23 -6.86 4.27
C VAL A 42 -5.75 -8.29 4.52
N MET A 43 -6.64 -9.28 4.36
CA MET A 43 -6.28 -10.69 4.51
C MET A 43 -5.26 -11.12 3.45
N GLN A 44 -5.48 -10.76 2.18
CA GLN A 44 -4.54 -11.03 1.09
C GLN A 44 -3.17 -10.39 1.35
N TRP A 45 -3.12 -9.15 1.82
CA TRP A 45 -1.87 -8.49 2.22
C TRP A 45 -1.14 -9.29 3.30
N SER A 46 -1.84 -9.66 4.37
CA SER A 46 -1.28 -10.43 5.49
C SER A 46 -0.75 -11.80 5.04
N THR A 47 -1.52 -12.53 4.22
CA THR A 47 -1.09 -13.82 3.66
C THR A 47 0.15 -13.68 2.78
N ASN A 48 0.21 -12.65 1.93
CA ASN A 48 1.37 -12.40 1.09
C ASN A 48 2.62 -12.06 1.91
N LEU A 49 2.50 -11.23 2.94
CA LEU A 49 3.62 -10.93 3.84
C LEU A 49 4.10 -12.15 4.62
N SER A 50 3.18 -13.01 5.07
CA SER A 50 3.51 -14.26 5.77
C SER A 50 4.29 -15.21 4.85
N ASN A 51 3.80 -15.40 3.62
CA ASN A 51 4.42 -16.29 2.65
C ASN A 51 5.75 -15.74 2.11
N ASN A 52 5.91 -14.41 2.07
CA ASN A 52 7.12 -13.74 1.59
C ASN A 52 7.85 -13.02 2.73
N ARG A 53 8.38 -13.80 3.68
CA ARG A 53 9.17 -13.24 4.80
C ARG A 53 10.40 -12.45 4.31
N LYS A 54 10.95 -12.79 3.14
CA LYS A 54 12.06 -12.07 2.53
C LYS A 54 11.69 -10.61 2.24
N SER A 55 10.46 -10.35 1.81
CA SER A 55 9.96 -9.02 1.50
C SER A 55 9.98 -8.06 2.69
N SER A 56 9.55 -8.50 3.88
CA SER A 56 9.57 -7.67 5.10
C SER A 56 10.98 -7.27 5.51
N LEU A 57 11.96 -8.17 5.38
CA LEU A 57 13.38 -7.87 5.67
C LEU A 57 14.00 -7.00 4.58
N ALA A 58 13.73 -7.29 3.31
CA ALA A 58 14.18 -6.47 2.19
C ALA A 58 13.72 -5.02 2.35
N ARG A 59 12.43 -4.82 2.68
CA ARG A 59 11.85 -3.51 2.96
C ARG A 59 12.66 -2.76 4.03
N LYS A 60 12.91 -3.41 5.17
CA LYS A 60 13.66 -2.82 6.29
C LYS A 60 15.11 -2.46 5.92
N TYR A 61 15.74 -3.23 5.04
CA TYR A 61 17.10 -2.95 4.58
C TYR A 61 17.12 -1.79 3.59
N VAL A 62 16.19 -1.79 2.64
CA VAL A 62 16.10 -0.75 1.60
C VAL A 62 15.60 0.59 2.15
N GLU A 63 14.84 0.61 3.24
CA GLU A 63 14.51 1.85 3.97
C GLU A 63 15.77 2.61 4.44
N LYS A 64 16.89 1.91 4.65
CA LYS A 64 18.17 2.52 5.07
C LYS A 64 18.97 3.09 3.92
N PHE A 65 18.60 2.81 2.66
CA PHE A 65 19.35 3.28 1.51
C PHE A 65 19.35 4.80 1.46
N ASP A 66 20.41 5.39 0.94
CA ASP A 66 20.40 6.79 0.53
C ASP A 66 19.67 6.97 -0.82
N GLU A 67 19.56 8.22 -1.29
CA GLU A 67 18.88 8.52 -2.54
C GLU A 67 19.60 7.97 -3.78
N LYS A 68 20.94 7.86 -3.75
CA LYS A 68 21.71 7.34 -4.88
C LYS A 68 21.51 5.84 -4.99
N GLN A 69 21.63 5.12 -3.87
CA GLN A 69 21.38 3.68 -3.78
C GLN A 69 19.94 3.33 -4.17
N ALA A 70 18.97 4.15 -3.77
CA ALA A 70 17.58 3.99 -4.19
C ALA A 70 17.39 4.10 -5.71
N ARG A 71 18.04 5.07 -6.36
CA ARG A 71 18.01 5.24 -7.81
C ARG A 71 18.70 4.08 -8.53
N SER A 72 19.89 3.67 -8.07
CA SER A 72 20.60 2.52 -8.64
C SER A 72 19.80 1.24 -8.50
N LEU A 73 19.10 1.02 -7.38
CA LEU A 73 18.19 -0.11 -7.21
C LEU A 73 17.05 -0.08 -8.22
N ILE A 74 16.42 1.07 -8.44
CA ILE A 74 15.32 1.21 -9.42
C ILE A 74 15.82 0.96 -10.86
N ASN A 75 17.02 1.43 -11.18
CA ASN A 75 17.64 1.27 -12.50
C ASN A 75 18.28 -0.10 -12.73
N GLN A 76 18.29 -1.00 -11.74
CA GLN A 76 18.97 -2.29 -11.79
C GLN A 76 20.49 -2.17 -12.03
N GLU A 77 21.08 -1.11 -11.48
CA GLU A 77 22.51 -0.88 -11.54
C GLU A 77 23.21 -1.50 -10.32
N GLU A 78 24.54 -1.60 -10.38
CA GLU A 78 25.35 -1.93 -9.20
C GLU A 78 25.14 -0.89 -8.09
N ILE A 79 25.08 -1.37 -6.85
CA ILE A 79 24.86 -0.51 -5.68
C ILE A 79 26.12 -0.51 -4.83
N VAL A 80 26.72 0.66 -4.65
CA VAL A 80 27.92 0.82 -3.83
C VAL A 80 27.55 1.29 -2.42
N PHE A 81 28.14 0.65 -1.42
CA PHE A 81 27.94 0.94 -0.01
C PHE A 81 29.16 1.63 0.59
N ASN A 82 28.92 2.53 1.54
CA ASN A 82 29.98 3.15 2.31
C ASN A 82 30.61 2.14 3.29
N GLU A 83 31.78 2.47 3.84
CA GLU A 83 32.48 1.59 4.81
C GLU A 83 31.60 1.21 6.02
N ASN A 84 30.81 2.17 6.49
CA ASN A 84 29.89 2.00 7.62
C ASN A 84 28.66 1.13 7.29
N GLU A 85 28.43 0.82 6.02
CA GLU A 85 27.24 0.12 5.53
C GLU A 85 27.56 -1.30 5.02
N THR A 86 28.81 -1.75 5.15
CA THR A 86 29.27 -3.09 4.74
C THR A 86 28.40 -4.20 5.36
N GLU A 87 28.00 -4.04 6.62
CA GLU A 87 27.13 -4.99 7.30
C GLU A 87 25.71 -5.04 6.73
N LEU A 88 25.21 -3.94 6.15
CA LEU A 88 23.92 -3.90 5.44
C LEU A 88 24.01 -4.69 4.14
N CYS A 89 25.06 -4.48 3.36
CA CYS A 89 25.33 -5.23 2.12
C CYS A 89 25.39 -6.74 2.39
N ARG A 90 26.14 -7.16 3.41
CA ARG A 90 26.25 -8.57 3.83
C ARG A 90 24.90 -9.18 4.23
N LYS A 91 24.05 -8.42 4.95
CA LYS A 91 22.70 -8.86 5.33
C LYS A 91 21.78 -9.03 4.11
N ILE A 92 21.88 -8.13 3.13
CA ILE A 92 21.13 -8.23 1.88
C ILE A 92 21.54 -9.46 1.10
N ARG A 93 22.84 -9.71 0.91
CA ARG A 93 23.31 -10.94 0.24
C ARG A 93 22.81 -12.22 0.89
N LYS A 94 22.88 -12.28 2.22
CA LYS A 94 22.35 -13.41 2.99
C LYS A 94 20.85 -13.60 2.75
N LEU A 95 20.09 -12.52 2.63
CA LEU A 95 18.66 -12.55 2.31
C LEU A 95 18.40 -13.13 0.91
N LEU A 96 19.22 -12.72 -0.07
CA LEU A 96 19.16 -13.17 -1.46
C LEU A 96 19.67 -14.61 -1.63
N SER A 97 20.27 -15.20 -0.59
CA SER A 97 20.80 -16.57 -0.59
C SER A 97 21.98 -16.76 -1.57
N VAL A 98 22.73 -15.69 -1.85
CA VAL A 98 23.98 -15.74 -2.63
C VAL A 98 25.11 -16.24 -1.73
N ASN A 99 25.91 -17.20 -2.23
CA ASN A 99 27.01 -17.81 -1.49
C ASN A 99 28.05 -16.74 -1.11
N PRO A 100 28.49 -16.66 0.16
CA PRO A 100 29.32 -15.57 0.66
C PRO A 100 30.81 -15.68 0.31
N GLU A 101 31.22 -16.53 -0.64
CA GLU A 101 32.60 -16.54 -1.16
C GLU A 101 32.80 -15.33 -2.07
N VAL A 102 32.80 -14.17 -1.44
CA VAL A 102 32.83 -12.87 -2.07
C VAL A 102 34.21 -12.29 -1.74
N SER A 103 35.01 -11.99 -2.77
CA SER A 103 36.30 -11.34 -2.58
C SER A 103 36.11 -9.99 -1.84
N LYS A 104 37.11 -9.52 -1.10
CA LYS A 104 37.04 -8.23 -0.35
C LYS A 104 36.57 -7.05 -1.20
N GLU A 105 36.79 -7.09 -2.52
CA GLU A 105 36.37 -6.06 -3.47
C GLU A 105 34.84 -5.98 -3.64
N TYR A 106 34.14 -7.11 -3.50
CA TYR A 106 32.70 -7.19 -3.63
C TYR A 106 31.97 -7.00 -2.30
N GLU A 107 32.67 -6.97 -1.15
CA GLU A 107 32.05 -6.88 0.19
C GLU A 107 31.18 -5.62 0.36
N ARG A 108 31.47 -4.55 -0.38
CA ARG A 108 30.79 -3.25 -0.34
C ARG A 108 29.94 -2.91 -1.57
N LYS A 109 29.68 -3.86 -2.46
CA LYS A 109 28.86 -3.64 -3.65
C LYS A 109 27.78 -4.69 -3.73
N LEU A 110 26.61 -4.38 -4.27
CA LEU A 110 25.70 -5.41 -4.80
C LEU A 110 25.89 -5.46 -6.32
N THR A 111 26.03 -6.66 -6.87
CA THR A 111 26.11 -6.85 -8.33
C THR A 111 24.78 -6.48 -9.00
N VAL A 112 24.78 -6.36 -10.33
CA VAL A 112 23.56 -6.11 -11.12
C VAL A 112 22.49 -7.18 -10.86
N GLU A 113 22.90 -8.44 -10.73
CA GLU A 113 22.00 -9.56 -10.44
C GLU A 113 21.41 -9.43 -9.03
N GLU A 114 22.25 -9.16 -8.02
CA GLU A 114 21.80 -8.96 -6.64
C GLU A 114 20.86 -7.77 -6.50
N SER A 115 21.18 -6.67 -7.18
CA SER A 115 20.36 -5.46 -7.28
C SER A 115 19.01 -5.76 -7.95
N SER A 116 19.01 -6.54 -9.04
CA SER A 116 17.80 -6.93 -9.75
C SER A 116 16.87 -7.80 -8.92
N GLU A 117 17.41 -8.79 -8.21
CA GLU A 117 16.63 -9.64 -7.30
C GLU A 117 16.06 -8.85 -6.13
N LEU A 118 16.87 -7.98 -5.51
CA LEU A 118 16.38 -7.11 -4.45
C LEU A 118 15.28 -6.17 -4.96
N ARG A 119 15.47 -5.56 -6.14
CA ARG A 119 14.48 -4.69 -6.78
C ARG A 119 13.18 -5.46 -7.01
N TRP A 120 13.24 -6.67 -7.54
CA TRP A 120 12.05 -7.49 -7.78
C TRP A 120 11.23 -7.67 -6.49
N ILE A 121 11.88 -8.01 -5.38
CA ILE A 121 11.21 -8.18 -4.07
C ILE A 121 10.54 -6.87 -3.61
N ILE A 122 11.22 -5.74 -3.76
CA ILE A 122 10.72 -4.43 -3.34
C ILE A 122 9.57 -3.95 -4.22
N ILE A 123 9.67 -4.11 -5.54
CA ILE A 123 8.62 -3.75 -6.49
C ILE A 123 7.38 -4.60 -6.24
N CYS A 124 7.53 -5.91 -5.99
CA CYS A 124 6.39 -6.77 -5.62
C CYS A 124 5.69 -6.28 -4.35
N TYR A 125 6.44 -5.88 -3.33
CA TYR A 125 5.89 -5.31 -2.10
C TYR A 125 5.10 -4.03 -2.37
N LEU A 126 5.71 -3.09 -3.12
CA LEU A 126 5.09 -1.81 -3.44
C LEU A 126 3.85 -1.96 -4.33
N ASN A 127 3.90 -2.84 -5.33
CA ASN A 127 2.76 -3.10 -6.20
C ASN A 127 1.59 -3.72 -5.43
N MET A 128 1.86 -4.61 -4.47
CA MET A 128 0.83 -5.16 -3.61
C MET A 128 0.21 -4.06 -2.73
N LEU A 129 1.04 -3.20 -2.14
CA LEU A 129 0.56 -2.09 -1.32
C LEU A 129 -0.30 -1.12 -2.15
N GLU A 130 0.21 -0.74 -3.32
CA GLU A 130 -0.47 0.13 -4.27
C GLU A 130 -1.81 -0.46 -4.71
N SER A 131 -1.88 -1.77 -4.94
CA SER A 131 -3.13 -2.45 -5.32
C SER A 131 -4.18 -2.37 -4.22
N VAL A 132 -3.79 -2.59 -2.96
CA VAL A 132 -4.70 -2.46 -1.81
C VAL A 132 -5.18 -1.01 -1.66
N LEU A 133 -4.27 -0.05 -1.74
CA LEU A 133 -4.59 1.37 -1.57
C LEU A 133 -5.40 1.92 -2.74
N SER A 134 -5.15 1.47 -3.97
CA SER A 134 -5.90 1.84 -5.17
C SER A 134 -7.37 1.45 -5.06
N ALA A 135 -7.68 0.26 -4.53
CA ALA A 135 -9.06 -0.15 -4.28
C ALA A 135 -9.80 0.81 -3.33
N SER A 136 -9.11 1.34 -2.32
CA SER A 136 -9.69 2.36 -1.42
C SER A 136 -9.80 3.73 -2.10
N HIS A 137 -8.81 4.11 -2.91
CA HIS A 137 -8.75 5.38 -3.62
C HIS A 137 -9.92 5.52 -4.62
N HIS A 138 -10.30 4.42 -5.28
CA HIS A 138 -11.45 4.39 -6.20
C HIS A 138 -12.79 4.08 -5.53
N GLY A 139 -12.86 4.05 -4.20
CA GLY A 139 -14.10 3.80 -3.46
C GLY A 139 -14.65 2.37 -3.58
N VAL A 140 -13.82 1.42 -4.04
CA VAL A 140 -14.17 -0.01 -4.12
C VAL A 140 -14.05 -0.68 -2.75
N ALA A 141 -13.03 -0.31 -1.98
CA ALA A 141 -12.82 -0.79 -0.62
C ALA A 141 -13.10 0.31 0.41
N ASP A 142 -13.57 -0.07 1.60
CA ASP A 142 -13.81 0.87 2.70
C ASP A 142 -12.50 1.50 3.21
N ILE A 143 -12.36 2.81 2.98
CA ILE A 143 -11.15 3.57 3.34
C ILE A 143 -10.88 3.64 4.84
N LYS A 144 -11.90 3.54 5.70
CA LYS A 144 -11.70 3.59 7.16
C LYS A 144 -10.99 2.33 7.63
N ILE A 145 -11.45 1.17 7.16
CA ILE A 145 -10.82 -0.13 7.45
C ILE A 145 -9.38 -0.14 6.93
N ILE A 146 -9.17 0.25 5.67
CA ILE A 146 -7.82 0.28 5.08
C ILE A 146 -6.89 1.21 5.88
N LYS A 147 -7.34 2.42 6.25
CA LYS A 147 -6.54 3.34 7.06
C LYS A 147 -6.17 2.75 8.42
N GLU A 148 -7.14 2.19 9.14
CA GLU A 148 -6.92 1.58 10.45
C GLU A 148 -5.86 0.47 10.40
N GLN A 149 -5.92 -0.38 9.36
CA GLN A 149 -5.00 -1.51 9.22
C GLN A 149 -3.63 -1.12 8.69
N PHE A 150 -3.52 -0.06 7.87
CA PHE A 150 -2.25 0.31 7.20
C PHE A 150 -1.58 1.57 7.78
N GLN A 151 -2.16 2.22 8.80
CA GLN A 151 -1.58 3.41 9.43
C GLN A 151 -0.16 3.19 9.96
N TYR A 152 0.21 1.96 10.33
CA TYR A 152 1.56 1.64 10.81
C TYR A 152 2.65 1.83 9.74
N LEU A 153 2.28 1.92 8.46
CA LEU A 153 3.19 2.25 7.36
C LEU A 153 3.54 3.74 7.29
N TYR A 154 3.02 4.55 8.22
CA TYR A 154 3.29 5.95 8.38
C TYR A 154 3.82 6.24 9.78
N ASN A 155 4.99 6.87 9.88
CA ASN A 155 5.47 7.40 11.15
C ASN A 155 5.49 8.95 11.12
N PRO A 156 4.48 9.62 11.71
CA PRO A 156 4.40 11.08 11.71
C PRO A 156 5.54 11.76 12.48
N ALA A 157 6.15 11.09 13.46
CA ALA A 157 7.17 11.69 14.31
C ALA A 157 8.48 11.96 13.55
N ASN A 158 8.80 11.10 12.58
CA ASN A 158 10.04 11.19 11.80
C ASN A 158 9.81 11.66 10.36
N GLY A 159 8.55 11.74 9.90
CA GLY A 159 8.24 11.92 8.49
C GLY A 159 8.65 10.73 7.62
N ASP A 160 8.87 9.56 8.23
CA ASP A 160 9.28 8.35 7.53
C ASP A 160 8.05 7.70 6.89
N TYR A 161 8.01 7.74 5.55
CA TYR A 161 7.03 7.03 4.74
C TYR A 161 7.63 5.71 4.24
N VAL A 162 6.80 4.67 4.10
CA VAL A 162 7.30 3.36 3.64
C VAL A 162 8.00 3.52 2.29
N LEU A 163 9.25 3.08 2.24
CA LEU A 163 10.09 3.07 1.04
C LEU A 163 10.06 4.41 0.26
N GLU A 164 9.99 5.55 0.96
CA GLU A 164 9.81 6.87 0.31
C GLU A 164 10.85 7.16 -0.76
N LYS A 165 12.13 6.88 -0.47
CA LYS A 165 13.24 7.12 -1.39
C LYS A 165 13.12 6.30 -2.68
N ILE A 166 12.61 5.07 -2.57
CA ILE A 166 12.33 4.21 -3.73
C ILE A 166 11.17 4.75 -4.53
N ARG A 167 10.08 5.16 -3.87
CA ARG A 167 8.92 5.75 -4.56
C ARG A 167 9.28 7.07 -5.25
N LYS A 168 10.12 7.92 -4.62
CA LYS A 168 10.67 9.14 -5.25
C LYS A 168 11.63 8.86 -6.39
N ALA A 169 12.34 7.73 -6.37
CA ALA A 169 13.17 7.29 -7.49
C ALA A 169 12.34 6.78 -8.69
N CYS A 170 11.05 6.47 -8.51
CA CYS A 170 10.08 6.12 -9.56
C CYS A 170 8.84 7.03 -9.48
N PRO A 171 8.95 8.32 -9.89
CA PRO A 171 7.83 9.26 -9.78
C PRO A 171 6.60 8.78 -10.58
N GLY A 172 5.42 8.87 -9.96
CA GLY A 172 4.16 8.49 -10.59
C GLY A 172 3.86 6.99 -10.62
N CYS A 173 4.77 6.15 -10.12
CA CYS A 173 4.58 4.69 -10.10
C CYS A 173 3.62 4.22 -8.99
N TYR A 174 3.40 5.03 -7.94
CA TYR A 174 2.62 4.66 -6.75
C TYR A 174 1.62 5.75 -6.27
N PRO A 175 0.72 6.22 -7.16
CA PRO A 175 -0.16 7.36 -6.88
C PRO A 175 -1.16 7.15 -5.73
N ALA A 176 -1.71 5.94 -5.58
CA ALA A 176 -2.65 5.65 -4.49
C ALA A 176 -1.92 5.64 -3.14
N THR A 177 -0.69 5.14 -3.10
CA THR A 177 0.19 5.21 -1.94
C THR A 177 0.50 6.66 -1.56
N ASP A 178 0.85 7.50 -2.54
CA ASP A 178 1.07 8.93 -2.30
C ASP A 178 -0.19 9.62 -1.76
N ASN A 179 -1.34 9.39 -2.39
CA ASN A 179 -2.62 9.96 -1.95
C ASN A 179 -3.01 9.49 -0.55
N PHE A 180 -2.76 8.22 -0.21
CA PHE A 180 -2.99 7.69 1.12
C PHE A 180 -2.19 8.46 2.18
N TYR A 181 -0.93 8.76 1.90
CA TYR A 181 -0.07 9.50 2.81
C TYR A 181 -0.47 10.97 2.95
N GLU A 182 -0.84 11.63 1.86
CA GLU A 182 -1.39 13.00 1.91
C GLU A 182 -2.65 13.06 2.78
N ASN A 183 -3.55 12.09 2.62
CA ASN A 183 -4.78 11.99 3.41
C ASN A 183 -4.52 11.83 4.92
N ILE A 184 -3.48 11.09 5.29
CA ILE A 184 -3.10 10.92 6.71
C ILE A 184 -2.43 12.20 7.22
N LYS A 185 -1.52 12.80 6.45
CA LYS A 185 -0.81 14.04 6.81
C LYS A 185 -1.79 15.19 7.08
N ASN A 186 -2.73 15.42 6.16
CA ASN A 186 -3.72 16.49 6.27
C ASN A 186 -4.60 16.34 7.52
N LYS A 187 -5.03 15.11 7.85
CA LYS A 187 -5.80 14.85 9.07
C LYS A 187 -5.01 15.18 10.34
N SER A 188 -3.73 14.78 10.40
CA SER A 188 -2.87 15.08 11.56
C SER A 188 -2.62 16.59 11.77
N SER A 189 -2.65 17.39 10.71
CA SER A 189 -2.51 18.85 10.80
C SER A 189 -3.81 19.54 11.22
N SER A 190 -4.97 19.05 10.75
CA SER A 190 -6.28 19.57 11.15
C SER A 190 -6.63 19.25 12.60
N GLU A 191 -6.21 18.11 13.13
CA GLU A 191 -6.43 17.75 14.54
C GLU A 191 -5.52 18.56 15.48
N ARG A 192 -4.28 18.86 15.07
CA ARG A 192 -3.38 19.76 15.83
C ARG A 192 -3.86 21.20 15.89
N GLY A 193 -4.46 21.72 14.81
CA GLY A 193 -5.01 23.08 14.78
C GLY A 193 -6.32 23.28 15.57
N LYS A 194 -6.95 22.20 16.05
CA LYS A 194 -8.16 22.28 16.90
C LYS A 194 -7.86 22.25 18.40
N VAL A 195 -6.60 22.02 18.78
CA VAL A 195 -6.14 21.93 20.17
C VAL A 195 -5.24 23.12 20.53
N ALA A 196 -5.10 24.10 19.63
CA ALA A 196 -4.39 25.36 19.84
C ALA A 196 -5.36 26.52 20.01
#